data_AF-A0A3S0DAM7-F1
#
_entry.id   AF-A0A3S0DAM7-F1
#
_cell.length_a   1.000
_cell.length_b   1.000
_cell.length_c   1.000
_cell.angle_alpha   90.00
_cell.angle_beta   90.00
_cell.angle_gamma   90.00
#
_symmetry.space_group_name_H-M   'P 1'
#
loop_
_entity.id
_entity.type
_entity.pdbx_description
1 polymer ?
#
loop_
_entity_poly.entity_id
_entity_poly.type
_entity_poly.pdbx_seq_one_letter_code
_entity_poly.pdbx_strand_id
1 'polypeptide(L)'
;MLNAIYVVWNDAVSYDSWTSLEDISAELAEIHTLGFIVSETPEVLSVALNFDVDNESVSCMINIPKQWIVSRKSITLAKDMT
;
A
#
# COMPACT_ATOMS: atom_id res chain seq x y z
N MET A 1 7.23 -15.68 10.48
CA MET A 1 6.38 -15.86 9.28
C MET A 1 6.23 -14.50 8.66
N LEU A 2 6.50 -14.38 7.37
CA LEU A 2 6.37 -13.12 6.64
C LEU A 2 4.96 -13.09 6.02
N ASN A 3 4.20 -12.02 6.26
CA ASN A 3 2.86 -11.88 5.71
C ASN A 3 2.89 -10.91 4.54
N ALA A 4 2.64 -11.42 3.34
CA ALA A 4 2.36 -10.59 2.18
C ALA A 4 0.87 -10.22 2.15
N ILE A 5 0.55 -9.12 1.48
CA ILE A 5 -0.81 -8.62 1.34
C ILE A 5 -1.01 -8.03 -0.05
N TYR A 6 -2.12 -8.39 -0.67
CA TYR A 6 -2.69 -7.68 -1.81
C TYR A 6 -3.82 -6.79 -1.31
N VAL A 7 -3.77 -5.50 -1.60
CA VAL A 7 -4.75 -4.51 -1.16
C VAL A 7 -5.19 -3.64 -2.34
N VAL A 8 -6.49 -3.45 -2.44
CA VAL A 8 -7.13 -2.51 -3.38
C VAL A 8 -7.68 -1.36 -2.54
N TRP A 9 -7.33 -0.14 -2.88
CA TRP A 9 -7.69 1.05 -2.11
C TRP A 9 -7.81 2.27 -3.02
N ASN A 10 -8.58 3.27 -2.60
CA ASN A 10 -8.73 4.51 -3.35
C ASN A 10 -7.75 5.56 -2.82
N ASP A 11 -6.89 6.10 -3.68
CA ASP A 11 -5.92 7.13 -3.32
C ASP A 11 -6.28 8.49 -3.91
N ALA A 12 -5.81 9.54 -3.24
CA ALA A 12 -5.85 10.88 -3.77
C ALA A 12 -4.88 10.99 -4.97
N VAL A 13 -5.32 11.65 -6.02
CA VAL A 13 -4.51 11.90 -7.22
C VAL A 13 -3.99 13.34 -7.19
N SER A 14 -2.71 13.54 -7.47
CA SER A 14 -2.15 14.87 -7.71
C SER A 14 -2.08 15.17 -9.21
N TYR A 15 -2.32 16.44 -9.55
CA TYR A 15 -2.02 16.98 -10.87
C TYR A 15 -0.71 17.74 -10.77
N ASP A 16 0.36 17.19 -11.36
CA ASP A 16 1.71 17.75 -11.25
C ASP A 16 1.97 18.88 -12.28
N SER A 17 0.91 19.47 -12.85
CA SER A 17 0.94 20.54 -13.86
C SER A 17 -0.10 21.63 -13.58
N TRP A 18 0.12 22.82 -14.17
CA TRP A 18 -0.91 23.87 -14.20
C TRP A 18 -2.12 23.38 -14.98
N THR A 19 -3.24 23.26 -14.29
CA THR A 19 -4.52 22.79 -14.85
C THR A 19 -5.51 23.94 -14.83
N SER A 20 -6.26 24.12 -15.91
CA SER A 20 -7.31 25.15 -15.95
C SER A 20 -8.43 24.79 -14.95
N LEU A 21 -9.18 25.77 -14.44
CA LEU A 21 -10.26 25.50 -13.49
C LEU A 21 -11.38 24.63 -14.09
N GLU A 22 -11.57 24.70 -15.41
CA GLU A 22 -12.55 23.92 -16.16
C GLU A 22 -12.11 22.46 -16.38
N ASP A 23 -10.81 22.16 -16.27
CA ASP A 23 -10.23 20.83 -16.46
C ASP A 23 -9.97 20.09 -15.13
N ILE A 24 -10.36 20.66 -13.97
CA ILE A 24 -10.20 20.00 -12.67
C ILE A 24 -11.23 18.88 -12.52
N SER A 25 -10.76 17.65 -12.32
CA SER A 25 -11.60 16.52 -11.86
C SER A 25 -11.31 16.14 -10.41
N ALA A 26 -12.38 15.89 -9.65
CA ALA A 26 -12.36 15.42 -8.26
C ALA A 26 -12.52 13.89 -8.20
N GLU A 27 -11.55 13.19 -8.77
CA GLU A 27 -11.53 11.73 -8.84
C GLU A 27 -10.48 11.13 -7.90
N LEU A 28 -10.79 9.95 -7.35
CA LEU A 28 -9.83 9.10 -6.67
C LEU A 28 -9.35 8.02 -7.64
N ALA A 29 -8.11 7.59 -7.49
CA ALA A 29 -7.59 6.46 -8.26
C ALA A 29 -7.73 5.16 -7.46
N GLU A 30 -8.24 4.10 -8.10
CA GLU A 30 -8.15 2.76 -7.55
C GLU A 30 -6.70 2.26 -7.70
N ILE A 31 -6.05 1.98 -6.58
CA ILE A 31 -4.68 1.52 -6.49
C ILE A 31 -4.65 0.06 -6.04
N HIS A 32 -3.84 -0.73 -6.73
CA HIS A 32 -3.51 -2.09 -6.35
C HIS A 32 -2.09 -2.14 -5.79
N THR A 33 -1.96 -2.57 -4.54
CA THR A 33 -0.66 -2.72 -3.88
C THR A 33 -0.44 -4.17 -3.48
N LEU A 34 0.72 -4.71 -3.81
CA LEU A 34 1.22 -6.01 -3.34
C LEU A 34 2.52 -5.78 -2.58
N GLY A 35 2.61 -6.25 -1.33
CA GLY A 35 3.83 -6.12 -0.53
C GLY A 35 3.74 -6.85 0.80
N PHE A 36 4.67 -6.59 1.70
CA PHE A 36 4.75 -7.19 3.02
C PHE A 36 4.14 -6.29 4.10
N ILE A 37 3.36 -6.86 4.99
CA ILE A 37 2.81 -6.12 6.14
C ILE A 37 3.96 -5.81 7.10
N VAL A 38 4.21 -4.52 7.31
CA VAL A 38 5.22 -4.02 8.27
C VAL A 38 4.59 -3.73 9.62
N SER A 39 3.45 -3.04 9.62
CA SER A 39 2.70 -2.70 10.82
C SER A 39 1.23 -2.46 10.48
N GLU A 40 0.37 -2.59 11.49
CA GLU A 40 -1.06 -2.35 11.35
C GLU A 40 -1.61 -1.75 12.64
N THR A 41 -2.24 -0.58 12.57
CA THR A 41 -3.02 0.05 13.65
C THR A 41 -4.52 -0.07 13.33
N PRO A 42 -5.45 0.37 14.20
CA PRO A 42 -6.87 0.40 13.84
C PRO A 42 -7.17 1.27 12.61
N GLU A 43 -6.34 2.27 12.30
CA GLU A 43 -6.58 3.27 11.26
C GLU A 43 -5.70 3.09 10.02
N VAL A 44 -4.51 2.49 10.16
CA VAL A 44 -3.50 2.46 9.09
C VAL A 44 -2.95 1.04 8.88
N LEU A 45 -2.71 0.69 7.62
CA LEU A 45 -1.95 -0.49 7.19
C LEU A 45 -0.66 -0.03 6.52
N SER A 46 0.49 -0.41 7.06
CA SER A 46 1.80 -0.11 6.46
C SER A 46 2.32 -1.32 5.69
N VAL A 47 2.60 -1.12 4.39
CA VAL A 47 3.07 -2.15 3.46
C VAL A 47 4.42 -1.74 2.89
N ALA A 48 5.39 -2.67 2.85
CA ALA A 48 6.67 -2.48 2.17
C ALA A 48 6.77 -3.34 0.93
N LEU A 49 7.38 -2.81 -0.14
CA LEU A 49 7.70 -3.62 -1.33
C LEU A 49 8.88 -4.57 -1.06
N ASN A 50 9.93 -4.08 -0.39
CA ASN A 50 11.16 -4.83 -0.17
C ASN A 50 11.33 -5.15 1.31
N PHE A 51 11.75 -6.38 1.60
CA PHE A 51 12.07 -6.86 2.94
C PHE A 51 13.44 -7.55 2.92
N ASP A 52 14.39 -7.01 3.66
CA ASP A 52 15.70 -7.61 3.90
C ASP A 52 15.61 -8.49 5.15
N VAL A 53 15.63 -9.81 4.93
CA VAL A 53 15.46 -10.81 5.99
C VAL A 53 16.66 -10.85 6.92
N ASP A 54 17.86 -10.65 6.41
CA ASP A 54 19.09 -10.76 7.19
C ASP A 54 19.28 -9.59 8.15
N ASN A 55 18.90 -8.38 7.70
CA ASN A 55 19.04 -7.14 8.46
C ASN A 55 17.73 -6.65 9.10
N GLU A 56 16.64 -7.40 8.96
CA GLU A 56 15.29 -7.04 9.44
C GLU A 56 14.87 -5.62 9.03
N SER A 57 15.17 -5.24 7.79
CA SER A 57 14.94 -3.88 7.29
C SER A 57 14.00 -3.86 6.07
N VAL A 58 13.35 -2.72 5.82
CA VAL A 58 12.35 -2.58 4.75
C VAL A 58 12.57 -1.31 3.93
N SER A 59 12.17 -1.34 2.66
CA SER A 59 12.17 -0.15 1.80
C SER A 59 10.96 -0.09 0.88
N CYS A 60 10.75 1.08 0.26
CA CYS A 60 9.59 1.36 -0.59
C CYS A 60 8.27 1.10 0.17
N MET A 61 8.12 1.80 1.30
CA MET A 61 6.96 1.70 2.18
C MET A 61 5.82 2.62 1.74
N ILE A 62 4.60 2.16 1.99
CA ILE A 62 3.38 2.96 1.89
C ILE A 62 2.51 2.76 3.13
N ASN A 63 1.91 3.86 3.60
CA ASN A 63 0.95 3.86 4.70
C ASN A 63 -0.44 4.08 4.11
N ILE A 64 -1.30 3.06 4.20
CA ILE A 64 -2.63 3.05 3.59
C ILE A 64 -3.67 3.26 4.70
N PRO A 65 -4.43 4.36 4.70
CA PRO A 65 -5.57 4.53 5.61
C PRO A 65 -6.62 3.44 5.36
N LYS A 66 -7.01 2.71 6.41
CA LYS A 66 -7.96 1.60 6.27
C LYS A 66 -9.33 2.02 5.79
N GLN A 67 -9.73 3.26 6.09
CA GLN A 67 -10.96 3.85 5.57
C GLN A 67 -11.01 3.95 4.04
N TRP A 68 -9.86 3.89 3.37
CA TRP A 68 -9.76 3.96 1.91
C TRP A 68 -9.55 2.59 1.26
N ILE A 69 -9.41 1.52 2.05
CA ILE A 69 -9.26 0.16 1.55
C ILE A 69 -10.62 -0.35 1.07
N VAL A 70 -10.69 -0.73 -0.20
CA VAL A 70 -11.85 -1.36 -0.84
C VAL A 70 -11.85 -2.86 -0.56
N SER A 71 -10.70 -3.51 -0.71
CA SER A 71 -10.55 -4.95 -0.42
C SER A 71 -9.11 -5.31 -0.10
N ARG A 72 -8.91 -6.43 0.61
CA ARG A 72 -7.57 -6.96 0.88
C ARG A 72 -7.55 -8.48 1.02
N LYS A 73 -6.42 -9.09 0.66
CA LYS A 73 -6.15 -10.52 0.82
C LYS A 73 -4.74 -10.74 1.36
N SER A 74 -4.66 -11.33 2.54
CA SER A 74 -3.38 -11.70 3.16
C SER A 74 -2.90 -13.06 2.66
N ILE A 75 -1.58 -13.20 2.52
CA ILE A 75 -0.88 -14.41 2.10
C ILE A 75 0.22 -14.66 3.13
N THR A 76 0.16 -15.80 3.81
CA THR A 76 1.22 -16.23 4.71
C THR A 76 2.31 -16.92 3.91
N LEU A 77 3.53 -16.39 3.97
CA LEU A 77 4.70 -16.99 3.31
C LEU A 77 5.47 -17.84 4.31
N ALA A 78 5.86 -19.02 3.84
CA ALA A 78 6.67 -19.95 4.61
C ALA A 78 8.11 -19.41 4.73
N LYS A 79 8.76 -19.72 5.86
CA LYS A 79 10.09 -19.16 6.21
C LYS A 79 11.22 -19.74 5.35
N ASP A 80 10.98 -20.83 4.65
CA ASP A 80 11.90 -21.54 3.75
C ASP A 80 11.87 -21.01 2.30
N MET A 81 11.02 -20.02 2.01
CA MET A 81 10.96 -19.33 0.70
C MET A 81 11.80 -18.04 0.63
N THR A 82 12.63 -17.81 1.66
CA THR A 82 13.55 -16.66 1.80
C THR A 82 14.92 -17.18 2.21
#